data_AF-A0A368GWT4-F1
#
_entry.id   AF-A0A368GWT4-F1
#
_cell.length_a   1.000
_cell.length_b   1.000
_cell.length_c   1.000
_cell.angle_alpha   90.00
_cell.angle_beta   90.00
_cell.angle_gamma   90.00
#
_symmetry.space_group_name_H-M   'P 1'
#
loop_
_entity.id
_entity.type
_entity.pdbx_description
1 polymer ?
#
loop_
_entity_poly.entity_id
_entity_poly.type
_entity_poly.pdbx_seq_one_letter_code
_entity_poly.pdbx_strand_id
1 'polypeptide(L)'
;MISTLGDADGNHKGNFILLDGKTFEPKACWLDEEKSVAFNYDFWYQPRRDVMISTEWGTPYLIKKGFDPKHAVEGTGNSKGHYGHSVHLFKWSTHEKLQTIELPKQDGAVPLEVRFKHDPASPYAFVGTALGSSVFLLKPGSENSNSYVAKRVARIPPKQVEGWLLPEMPSLITDILISMDDRFLYISNWLHGDIRQYDITDPENIRLTGQIFIGGSIHTESGVNILNDLELKARLYWVVAVLFGPCNIHSYEYERNLLLNSSNLQEPPAALYVKGKRIEGGPQMLQLSLDGKRLYVTTSLYRQWDEQFYPKMMKTGAVMLCIDVGDNGGMTLNENFLFEFGAIEGGPYLGHEMRYPGGDCTSDIWI
;
A
#
# COMPACT_ATOMS: atom_id res chain seq x y z
N MET A 1 12.92 5.86 16.43
CA MET A 1 12.90 6.95 15.44
C MET A 1 11.48 7.07 14.91
N ILE A 2 10.98 8.27 14.67
CA ILE A 2 9.60 8.53 14.25
C ILE A 2 9.64 9.43 13.02
N SER A 3 9.00 9.05 11.92
CA SER A 3 8.86 9.91 10.74
C SER A 3 7.87 11.04 10.99
N THR A 4 8.11 12.21 10.40
CA THR A 4 7.21 13.36 10.48
C THR A 4 6.78 13.81 9.09
N LEU A 5 5.47 14.02 8.90
CA LEU A 5 4.90 14.55 7.66
C LEU A 5 5.29 16.02 7.39
N GLY A 6 5.63 16.77 8.44
CA GLY A 6 5.86 18.21 8.34
C GLY A 6 6.28 18.87 9.64
N ASP A 7 6.32 20.20 9.62
CA ASP A 7 6.64 21.03 10.77
C ASP A 7 5.41 21.27 11.68
N ALA A 8 5.63 22.00 12.78
CA ALA A 8 4.60 22.32 13.77
C ALA A 8 3.46 23.18 13.21
N ASP A 9 3.71 23.96 12.15
CA ASP A 9 2.73 24.79 11.47
C ASP A 9 1.92 23.99 10.42
N GLY A 10 2.30 22.73 10.18
CA GLY A 10 1.63 21.84 9.24
C GLY A 10 2.09 22.02 7.80
N ASN A 11 3.22 22.70 7.56
CA ASN A 11 3.85 22.78 6.24
C ASN A 11 4.57 21.47 5.91
N HIS A 12 4.79 21.25 4.62
CA HIS A 12 5.57 20.11 4.15
C HIS A 12 7.07 20.35 4.42
N LYS A 13 7.54 19.80 5.53
CA LYS A 13 8.95 19.81 5.97
C LYS A 13 9.24 18.52 6.71
N GLY A 14 9.43 17.46 5.93
CA GLY A 14 9.60 16.11 6.43
C GLY A 14 10.97 15.87 7.09
N ASN A 15 10.96 15.19 8.24
CA ASN A 15 12.15 14.79 8.98
C ASN A 15 11.86 13.50 9.79
N PHE A 16 12.79 13.09 10.64
CA PHE A 16 12.63 12.00 11.59
C PHE A 16 13.04 12.45 12.99
N ILE A 17 12.22 12.16 13.99
CA ILE A 17 12.51 12.46 15.40
C ILE A 17 13.19 11.25 16.03
N LEU A 18 14.30 11.49 16.73
CA LEU A 18 14.98 10.50 17.57
C LEU A 18 14.48 10.62 19.01
N LEU A 19 14.10 9.49 19.58
CA LEU A 19 13.80 9.36 21.00
C LEU A 19 14.95 8.63 21.69
N ASP A 20 15.18 8.96 22.96
CA ASP A 20 16.07 8.17 23.80
C ASP A 20 15.45 6.81 24.10
N GLY A 21 16.19 5.73 23.84
CA GLY A 21 15.68 4.36 24.01
C GLY A 21 15.44 3.94 25.46
N LYS A 22 15.81 4.76 26.46
CA LYS A 22 15.57 4.49 27.88
C LYS A 22 14.54 5.45 28.48
N THR A 23 14.62 6.74 28.16
CA THR A 23 13.73 7.75 28.75
C THR A 23 12.52 8.06 27.89
N PHE A 24 12.55 7.69 26.60
CA PHE A 24 11.57 8.07 25.58
C PHE A 24 11.47 9.58 25.31
N GLU A 25 12.40 10.37 25.86
CA GLU A 25 12.45 11.81 25.61
C GLU A 25 12.97 12.11 24.20
N PRO A 26 12.44 13.13 23.51
CA PRO A 26 12.98 13.61 22.24
C PRO A 26 14.44 14.06 22.40
N LYS A 27 15.33 13.56 21.53
CA LYS A 27 16.76 13.93 21.54
C LYS A 27 17.10 14.97 20.48
N ALA A 28 16.72 14.71 19.23
CA ALA A 28 17.06 15.53 18.07
C ALA A 28 16.24 15.08 16.86
N CYS A 29 16.31 15.87 15.77
CA CYS A 29 15.97 15.39 14.44
C CYS A 29 17.14 14.54 13.88
N TRP A 30 16.82 13.54 13.07
CA TRP A 30 17.80 12.68 12.42
C TRP A 30 18.51 13.40 11.26
N LEU A 31 17.76 14.21 10.51
CA LEU A 31 18.30 15.13 9.52
C LEU A 31 18.49 16.53 10.12
N ASP A 32 19.59 17.18 9.76
CA ASP A 32 19.75 18.63 9.96
C ASP A 32 18.58 19.37 9.31
N GLU A 33 18.16 20.49 9.90
CA GLU A 33 16.97 21.23 9.44
C GLU A 33 17.08 21.68 7.97
N GLU A 34 18.28 22.09 7.55
CA GLU A 34 18.58 22.50 6.16
C GLU A 34 18.53 21.32 5.17
N LYS A 35 18.62 20.08 5.67
CA LYS A 35 18.64 18.84 4.87
C LYS A 35 17.28 18.13 4.84
N SER A 36 16.25 18.71 5.46
CA SER A 36 14.89 18.17 5.44
C SER A 36 14.40 17.92 4.01
N VAL A 37 13.48 16.95 3.88
CA VAL A 37 12.81 16.66 2.61
C VAL A 37 11.48 17.40 2.58
N ALA A 38 10.98 17.71 1.38
CA ALA A 38 9.71 18.44 1.25
C ALA A 38 8.57 17.60 1.83
N PHE A 39 8.43 16.37 1.37
CA PHE A 39 7.47 15.41 1.90
C PHE A 39 8.20 14.26 2.56
N ASN A 40 7.54 13.64 3.53
CA ASN A 40 7.99 12.39 4.15
C ASN A 40 6.75 11.58 4.52
N TYR A 41 6.88 10.28 4.74
CA TYR A 41 5.81 9.42 5.25
C TYR A 41 6.38 8.23 6.00
N ASP A 42 6.67 7.15 5.30
CA ASP A 42 7.22 5.93 5.88
C ASP A 42 8.74 5.91 5.68
N PHE A 43 9.43 5.08 6.46
CA PHE A 43 10.82 4.77 6.22
C PHE A 43 11.15 3.35 6.65
N TRP A 44 12.11 2.77 5.95
CA TRP A 44 12.72 1.51 6.33
C TRP A 44 14.23 1.60 6.08
N TYR A 45 15.01 0.84 6.82
CA TYR A 45 16.47 0.88 6.74
C TYR A 45 17.06 -0.52 6.76
N GLN A 46 18.23 -0.66 6.13
CA GLN A 46 18.98 -1.89 6.04
C GLN A 46 20.43 -1.67 6.51
N PRO A 47 20.71 -1.82 7.82
CA PRO A 47 22.00 -1.47 8.41
C PRO A 47 23.21 -2.17 7.78
N ARG A 48 23.11 -3.46 7.44
CA ARG A 48 24.18 -4.21 6.76
C ARG A 48 24.60 -3.59 5.43
N ARG A 49 23.71 -2.82 4.81
CA ARG A 49 23.92 -2.15 3.53
C ARG A 49 24.07 -0.63 3.67
N ASP A 50 24.11 -0.13 4.91
CA ASP A 50 24.29 1.28 5.24
C ASP A 50 23.29 2.22 4.53
N VAL A 51 22.05 1.76 4.36
CA VAL A 51 21.01 2.48 3.59
C VAL A 51 19.73 2.62 4.38
N MET A 52 19.07 3.76 4.20
CA MET A 52 17.69 4.01 4.60
C MET A 52 16.93 4.58 3.40
N ILE A 53 15.67 4.19 3.28
CA ILE A 53 14.75 4.73 2.28
C ILE A 53 13.57 5.34 3.02
N SER A 54 13.17 6.55 2.62
CA SER A 54 11.90 7.14 3.03
C SER A 54 11.03 7.51 1.84
N THR A 55 9.74 7.66 2.08
CA THR A 55 8.72 7.90 1.06
C THR A 55 8.00 9.22 1.31
N GLU A 56 6.97 9.54 0.52
CA GLU A 56 6.30 10.84 0.54
C GLU A 56 4.78 10.69 0.55
N TRP A 57 4.08 11.33 1.49
CA TRP A 57 2.63 11.48 1.40
C TRP A 57 2.23 12.84 0.84
N GLY A 58 2.05 13.84 1.70
CA GLY A 58 1.57 15.16 1.30
C GLY A 58 1.60 16.16 2.45
N THR A 59 1.10 17.37 2.18
CA THR A 59 1.15 18.47 3.16
C THR A 59 0.20 18.22 4.34
N PRO A 60 0.67 18.19 5.61
CA PRO A 60 -0.17 17.88 6.76
C PRO A 60 -1.42 18.75 6.88
N TYR A 61 -1.29 20.06 6.66
CA TYR A 61 -2.40 21.00 6.75
C TYR A 61 -3.53 20.71 5.74
N LEU A 62 -3.20 20.11 4.59
CA LEU A 62 -4.18 19.74 3.57
C LEU A 62 -4.76 18.35 3.84
N ILE A 63 -3.93 17.36 4.17
CA ILE A 63 -4.38 15.99 4.49
C ILE A 63 -5.41 16.01 5.64
N LYS A 64 -5.19 16.86 6.65
CA LYS A 64 -6.11 17.04 7.80
C LYS A 64 -7.51 17.53 7.43
N LYS A 65 -7.72 18.03 6.20
CA LYS A 65 -9.01 18.49 5.68
C LYS A 65 -9.73 17.43 4.85
N GLY A 66 -9.11 16.26 4.66
CA GLY A 66 -9.59 15.22 3.76
C GLY A 66 -8.93 15.28 2.38
N PHE A 67 -9.25 14.31 1.56
CA PHE A 67 -8.83 14.24 0.18
C PHE A 67 -9.57 15.28 -0.67
N ASP A 68 -8.81 16.08 -1.42
CA ASP A 68 -9.31 16.94 -2.48
C ASP A 68 -8.57 16.56 -3.77
N PRO A 69 -9.28 16.09 -4.81
CA PRO A 69 -8.68 15.75 -6.10
C PRO A 69 -7.84 16.89 -6.71
N LYS A 70 -8.19 18.15 -6.45
CA LYS A 70 -7.44 19.31 -6.97
C LYS A 70 -6.02 19.35 -6.43
N HIS A 71 -5.85 19.09 -5.13
CA HIS A 71 -4.52 19.06 -4.50
C HIS A 71 -3.63 17.93 -5.06
N ALA A 72 -4.22 16.85 -5.57
CA ALA A 72 -3.50 15.76 -6.23
C ALA A 72 -3.06 16.12 -7.67
N VAL A 73 -3.78 17.02 -8.35
CA VAL A 73 -3.54 17.41 -9.75
C VAL A 73 -2.72 18.70 -9.87
N GLU A 74 -2.75 19.61 -8.88
CA GLU A 74 -2.08 20.92 -8.88
C GLU A 74 -0.53 20.88 -8.95
N GLY A 75 0.09 19.69 -8.99
CA GLY A 75 1.51 19.46 -9.24
C GLY A 75 1.92 19.35 -10.72
N THR A 76 1.09 19.75 -11.68
CA THR A 76 1.43 19.77 -13.11
C THR A 76 1.95 21.16 -13.54
N GLY A 77 3.26 21.29 -13.78
CA GLY A 77 3.89 22.53 -14.22
C GLY A 77 4.91 23.10 -13.22
N ASN A 78 5.04 24.43 -13.15
CA ASN A 78 5.94 25.14 -12.23
C ASN A 78 5.37 25.31 -10.80
N SER A 79 4.16 24.80 -10.52
CA SER A 79 3.56 24.77 -9.18
C SER A 79 4.06 23.56 -8.39
N LYS A 80 4.51 23.78 -7.15
CA LYS A 80 4.85 22.71 -6.21
C LYS A 80 3.54 21.99 -5.83
N GLY A 81 3.38 20.73 -6.24
CA GLY A 81 2.20 19.93 -5.88
C GLY A 81 2.08 19.73 -4.37
N HIS A 82 0.91 19.29 -3.91
CA HIS A 82 0.62 19.10 -2.48
C HIS A 82 0.78 17.67 -1.96
N TYR A 83 1.03 16.74 -2.88
CA TYR A 83 1.33 15.34 -2.65
C TYR A 83 2.65 14.97 -3.32
N GLY A 84 3.40 14.06 -2.70
CA GLY A 84 4.67 13.59 -3.20
C GLY A 84 4.57 12.50 -4.26
N HIS A 85 5.68 12.26 -4.94
CA HIS A 85 5.84 11.15 -5.90
C HIS A 85 7.28 10.62 -5.92
N SER A 86 8.03 10.82 -4.83
CA SER A 86 9.44 10.46 -4.75
C SER A 86 9.74 9.52 -3.60
N VAL A 87 10.89 8.88 -3.68
CA VAL A 87 11.52 8.19 -2.55
C VAL A 87 12.91 8.78 -2.31
N HIS A 88 13.35 8.84 -1.07
CA HIS A 88 14.62 9.44 -0.67
C HIS A 88 15.54 8.37 -0.09
N LEU A 89 16.75 8.32 -0.60
CA LEU A 89 17.79 7.44 -0.10
C LEU A 89 18.73 8.22 0.79
N PHE A 90 19.06 7.62 1.92
CA PHE A 90 20.01 8.15 2.88
C PHE A 90 21.04 7.09 3.23
N LYS A 91 22.26 7.55 3.51
CA LYS A 91 23.28 6.73 4.13
C LYS A 91 22.98 6.60 5.62
N TRP A 92 22.73 5.38 6.08
CA TRP A 92 22.22 5.13 7.43
C TRP A 92 23.19 5.61 8.53
N SER A 93 24.48 5.38 8.35
CA SER A 93 25.52 5.69 9.34
C SER A 93 25.85 7.18 9.47
N THR A 94 25.69 7.96 8.40
CA THR A 94 26.08 9.38 8.35
C THR A 94 24.91 10.35 8.26
N HIS A 95 23.68 9.83 8.10
CA HIS A 95 22.45 10.61 7.92
C HIS A 95 22.47 11.52 6.68
N GLU A 96 23.31 11.18 5.70
CA GLU A 96 23.47 11.95 4.47
C GLU A 96 22.43 11.50 3.44
N LYS A 97 21.69 12.45 2.85
CA LYS A 97 20.80 12.16 1.72
C LYS A 97 21.64 11.90 0.47
N LEU A 98 21.58 10.67 -0.04
CA LEU A 98 22.34 10.21 -1.20
C LEU A 98 21.61 10.52 -2.51
N GLN A 99 20.29 10.32 -2.54
CA GLN A 99 19.53 10.38 -3.79
C GLN A 99 18.06 10.69 -3.49
N THR A 100 17.39 11.40 -4.40
CA THR A 100 15.93 11.39 -4.53
C THR A 100 15.60 10.71 -5.85
N ILE A 101 14.70 9.73 -5.82
CA ILE A 101 14.18 9.07 -7.02
C ILE A 101 12.75 9.55 -7.21
N GLU A 102 12.52 10.35 -8.25
CA GLU A 102 11.18 10.70 -8.68
C GLU A 102 10.54 9.51 -9.40
N LEU A 103 9.41 9.03 -8.89
CA LEU A 103 8.61 8.00 -9.55
C LEU A 103 7.77 8.63 -10.66
N PRO A 104 7.47 7.92 -11.76
CA PRO A 104 6.63 8.44 -12.83
C PRO A 104 5.26 8.87 -12.30
N LYS A 105 4.89 10.16 -12.38
CA LYS A 105 3.71 10.74 -11.69
C LYS A 105 2.42 9.92 -11.82
N GLN A 106 2.14 9.35 -13.00
CA GLN A 106 0.94 8.56 -13.25
C GLN A 106 0.84 7.30 -12.36
N ASP A 107 1.97 6.68 -12.07
CA ASP A 107 2.04 5.42 -11.32
C ASP A 107 2.69 5.59 -9.94
N GLY A 108 3.41 6.69 -9.75
CA GLY A 108 4.29 7.00 -8.64
C GLY A 108 3.68 7.88 -7.55
N ALA A 109 2.47 8.39 -7.76
CA ALA A 109 1.87 9.36 -6.87
C ALA A 109 1.54 8.77 -5.49
N VAL A 110 1.94 9.50 -4.44
CA VAL A 110 1.75 9.15 -3.02
C VAL A 110 2.38 7.79 -2.68
N PRO A 111 3.72 7.65 -2.77
CA PRO A 111 4.40 6.46 -2.26
C PRO A 111 4.26 6.42 -0.74
N LEU A 112 3.54 5.43 -0.23
CA LEU A 112 3.30 5.25 1.18
C LEU A 112 4.34 4.29 1.76
N GLU A 113 3.96 3.03 1.97
CA GLU A 113 4.77 2.06 2.69
C GLU A 113 5.97 1.58 1.86
N VAL A 114 7.14 1.54 2.50
CA VAL A 114 8.38 0.96 1.97
C VAL A 114 8.78 -0.26 2.78
N ARG A 115 9.14 -1.35 2.11
CA ARG A 115 9.55 -2.61 2.75
C ARG A 115 10.82 -3.14 2.12
N PHE A 116 11.89 -3.27 2.90
CA PHE A 116 13.03 -4.09 2.48
C PHE A 116 12.68 -5.56 2.57
N LYS A 117 13.28 -6.38 1.70
CA LYS A 117 13.38 -7.83 1.95
C LYS A 117 14.05 -8.06 3.32
N HIS A 118 13.59 -9.08 4.04
CA HIS A 118 14.04 -9.41 5.39
C HIS A 118 15.46 -9.96 5.42
N ASP A 119 15.91 -10.66 4.37
CA ASP A 119 17.30 -11.09 4.24
C ASP A 119 18.20 -9.86 4.30
N PRO A 120 19.04 -9.74 5.34
CA PRO A 120 19.79 -8.52 5.55
C PRO A 120 20.92 -8.31 4.54
N ALA A 121 21.25 -9.32 3.73
CA ALA A 121 22.14 -9.17 2.58
C ALA A 121 21.41 -8.64 1.33
N SER A 122 20.08 -8.78 1.25
CA SER A 122 19.29 -8.37 0.09
C SER A 122 19.33 -6.86 -0.12
N PRO A 123 19.53 -6.38 -1.36
CA PRO A 123 19.46 -4.97 -1.67
C PRO A 123 18.06 -4.50 -2.09
N TYR A 124 17.08 -5.40 -2.15
CA TYR A 124 15.78 -5.10 -2.74
C TYR A 124 14.81 -4.54 -1.70
N ALA A 125 14.14 -3.46 -2.08
CA ALA A 125 12.99 -2.93 -1.36
C ALA A 125 11.80 -2.73 -2.31
N PHE A 126 10.59 -2.74 -1.77
CA PHE A 126 9.36 -2.47 -2.49
C PHE A 126 8.69 -1.22 -1.92
N VAL A 127 8.00 -0.47 -2.77
CA VAL A 127 7.18 0.69 -2.39
C VAL A 127 5.81 0.58 -3.03
N GLY A 128 4.77 0.71 -2.21
CA GLY A 128 3.38 0.83 -2.65
C GLY A 128 3.00 2.29 -2.87
N THR A 129 2.34 2.60 -3.99
CA THR A 129 1.85 3.95 -4.29
C THR A 129 0.34 4.01 -4.19
N ALA A 130 -0.18 4.89 -3.34
CA ALA A 130 -1.61 4.98 -3.09
C ALA A 130 -2.34 5.49 -4.34
N LEU A 131 -2.16 6.76 -4.69
CA LEU A 131 -2.83 7.34 -5.85
C LEU A 131 -2.34 6.73 -7.16
N GLY A 132 -1.06 6.36 -7.24
CA GLY A 132 -0.48 5.69 -8.39
C GLY A 132 -0.92 4.23 -8.57
N SER A 133 -1.48 3.60 -7.55
CA SER A 133 -1.96 2.20 -7.57
C SER A 133 -0.94 1.22 -8.15
N SER A 134 0.33 1.40 -7.81
CA SER A 134 1.44 0.63 -8.37
C SER A 134 2.44 0.20 -7.30
N VAL A 135 3.19 -0.86 -7.60
CA VAL A 135 4.30 -1.32 -6.78
C VAL A 135 5.59 -1.08 -7.55
N PHE A 136 6.56 -0.44 -6.90
CA PHE A 136 7.92 -0.25 -7.42
C PHE A 136 8.91 -1.11 -6.65
N LEU A 137 9.78 -1.79 -7.39
CA LEU A 137 11.02 -2.37 -6.88
C LEU A 137 12.10 -1.30 -6.89
N LEU A 138 12.70 -1.05 -5.72
CA LEU A 138 13.92 -0.29 -5.56
C LEU A 138 15.10 -1.26 -5.50
N LYS A 139 16.10 -1.04 -6.36
CA LYS A 139 17.31 -1.87 -6.43
C LYS A 139 18.54 -1.03 -6.76
N PRO A 140 19.77 -1.48 -6.42
CA PRO A 140 20.99 -0.82 -6.83
C PRO A 140 21.06 -0.66 -8.36
N GLY A 141 21.53 0.50 -8.83
CA GLY A 141 21.67 0.76 -10.26
C GLY A 141 22.73 -0.12 -10.95
N SER A 142 23.69 -0.61 -10.18
CA SER A 142 24.72 -1.57 -10.58
C SER A 142 25.23 -2.33 -9.36
N GLU A 143 26.03 -3.37 -9.58
CA GLU A 143 26.81 -3.98 -8.49
C GLU A 143 27.65 -2.90 -7.78
N ASN A 144 27.64 -2.94 -6.44
CA ASN A 144 28.33 -1.97 -5.56
C ASN A 144 27.92 -0.49 -5.71
N SER A 145 26.78 -0.20 -6.35
CA SER A 145 26.29 1.18 -6.43
C SER A 145 25.77 1.67 -5.08
N ASN A 146 26.07 2.93 -4.74
CA ASN A 146 25.41 3.66 -3.66
C ASN A 146 24.11 4.35 -4.12
N SER A 147 23.72 4.18 -5.38
CA SER A 147 22.47 4.69 -5.95
C SER A 147 21.51 3.55 -6.28
N TYR A 148 20.22 3.83 -6.17
CA TYR A 148 19.15 2.92 -6.54
C TYR A 148 18.41 3.42 -7.79
N VAL A 149 17.72 2.50 -8.43
CA VAL A 149 16.75 2.74 -9.49
C VAL A 149 15.40 2.17 -9.07
N ALA A 150 14.32 2.80 -9.54
CA ALA A 150 12.96 2.33 -9.32
C ALA A 150 12.41 1.67 -10.60
N LYS A 151 11.94 0.43 -10.49
CA LYS A 151 11.27 -0.31 -11.56
C LYS A 151 9.83 -0.60 -11.13
N ARG A 152 8.84 -0.14 -11.90
CA ARG A 152 7.44 -0.54 -11.68
C ARG A 152 7.30 -2.03 -11.96
N VAL A 153 6.85 -2.81 -10.97
CA VAL A 153 6.70 -4.27 -11.04
C VAL A 153 5.24 -4.74 -11.01
N ALA A 154 4.33 -3.96 -10.44
CA ALA A 154 2.89 -4.15 -10.60
C ALA A 154 2.16 -2.82 -10.72
N ARG A 155 0.97 -2.87 -11.34
CA ARG A 155 0.03 -1.76 -11.48
C ARG A 155 -1.38 -2.31 -11.46
N ILE A 156 -2.24 -1.71 -10.65
CA ILE A 156 -3.67 -2.01 -10.60
C ILE A 156 -4.39 -0.89 -11.35
N PRO A 157 -5.05 -1.20 -12.48
CA PRO A 157 -5.69 -0.18 -13.29
C PRO A 157 -6.89 0.43 -12.55
N PRO A 158 -7.16 1.73 -12.73
CA PRO A 158 -8.36 2.33 -12.18
C PRO A 158 -9.62 1.75 -12.85
N LYS A 159 -10.73 1.82 -12.13
CA LYS A 159 -12.06 1.42 -12.64
C LYS A 159 -12.84 2.68 -13.02
N GLN A 160 -13.51 2.65 -14.17
CA GLN A 160 -14.45 3.72 -14.53
C GLN A 160 -15.75 3.47 -13.78
N VAL A 161 -16.24 4.47 -13.06
CA VAL A 161 -17.37 4.34 -12.13
C VAL A 161 -18.33 5.52 -12.20
N GLU A 162 -19.57 5.28 -11.79
CA GLU A 162 -20.59 6.28 -11.51
C GLU A 162 -21.08 6.11 -10.05
N GLY A 163 -21.54 7.19 -9.42
CA GLY A 163 -21.95 7.17 -8.02
C GLY A 163 -20.78 7.22 -7.02
N TRP A 164 -19.59 7.63 -7.48
CA TRP A 164 -18.39 7.83 -6.66
C TRP A 164 -17.79 9.23 -6.86
N LEU A 165 -16.80 9.60 -6.04
CA LEU A 165 -16.22 10.95 -5.98
C LEU A 165 -15.65 11.45 -7.32
N LEU A 166 -15.07 10.56 -8.12
CA LEU A 166 -14.49 10.85 -9.43
C LEU A 166 -14.96 9.80 -10.47
N PRO A 167 -14.85 10.05 -11.78
CA PRO A 167 -15.17 9.06 -12.79
C PRO A 167 -14.20 7.88 -12.82
N GLU A 168 -12.95 8.07 -12.37
CA GLU A 168 -11.93 7.03 -12.29
C GLU A 168 -11.57 6.73 -10.83
N MET A 169 -11.83 5.51 -10.39
CA MET A 169 -11.50 5.02 -9.05
C MET A 169 -10.15 4.28 -9.07
N PRO A 170 -9.07 4.85 -8.49
CA PRO A 170 -7.82 4.11 -8.29
C PRO A 170 -8.03 2.98 -7.27
N SER A 171 -7.14 2.00 -7.26
CA SER A 171 -7.17 0.92 -6.26
C SER A 171 -6.86 1.42 -4.85
N LEU A 172 -6.01 2.45 -4.78
CA LEU A 172 -5.44 3.03 -3.57
C LEU A 172 -4.65 2.00 -2.75
N ILE A 173 -3.41 1.69 -3.18
CA ILE A 173 -2.52 0.81 -2.41
C ILE A 173 -2.10 1.53 -1.12
N THR A 174 -2.66 1.15 0.02
CA THR A 174 -2.41 1.85 1.29
C THR A 174 -1.35 1.20 2.15
N ASP A 175 -1.20 -0.12 2.06
CA ASP A 175 -0.18 -0.85 2.82
C ASP A 175 0.40 -1.98 1.99
N ILE A 176 1.65 -2.30 2.28
CA ILE A 176 2.36 -3.45 1.74
C ILE A 176 3.17 -4.15 2.86
N LEU A 177 3.31 -5.47 2.79
CA LEU A 177 4.23 -6.21 3.65
C LEU A 177 4.85 -7.40 2.94
N ILE A 178 5.98 -7.88 3.45
CA ILE A 178 6.71 -9.03 2.92
C ILE A 178 6.67 -10.18 3.94
N SER A 179 6.42 -11.41 3.50
CA SER A 179 6.49 -12.58 4.37
C SER A 179 7.89 -12.82 4.89
N MET A 180 8.02 -13.37 6.10
CA MET A 180 9.31 -13.59 6.79
C MET A 180 10.33 -14.42 5.99
N ASP A 181 9.88 -15.28 5.08
CA ASP A 181 10.70 -16.08 4.19
C ASP A 181 11.06 -15.36 2.87
N ASP A 182 10.71 -14.07 2.77
CA ASP A 182 11.00 -13.21 1.63
C ASP A 182 10.37 -13.65 0.31
N ARG A 183 9.37 -14.54 0.37
CA ARG A 183 8.75 -15.16 -0.80
C ARG A 183 7.52 -14.42 -1.31
N PHE A 184 6.73 -13.81 -0.43
CA PHE A 184 5.47 -13.17 -0.79
C PHE A 184 5.42 -11.70 -0.40
N LEU A 185 4.95 -10.86 -1.32
CA LEU A 185 4.53 -9.49 -1.08
C LEU A 185 3.01 -9.43 -1.02
N TYR A 186 2.46 -8.79 0.00
CA TYR A 186 1.04 -8.52 0.14
C TYR A 186 0.80 -7.03 -0.05
N ILE A 187 -0.30 -6.68 -0.71
CA ILE A 187 -0.74 -5.29 -0.88
C ILE A 187 -2.23 -5.17 -0.54
N SER A 188 -2.61 -4.06 0.09
CA SER A 188 -4.01 -3.72 0.35
C SER A 188 -4.50 -2.63 -0.60
N ASN A 189 -5.53 -2.93 -1.40
CA ASN A 189 -6.19 -1.97 -2.28
C ASN A 189 -7.44 -1.44 -1.58
N TRP A 190 -7.29 -0.33 -0.87
CA TRP A 190 -8.31 0.17 0.05
C TRP A 190 -9.63 0.50 -0.66
N LEU A 191 -9.58 1.20 -1.80
CA LEU A 191 -10.80 1.61 -2.52
C LEU A 191 -11.44 0.45 -3.30
N HIS A 192 -10.62 -0.40 -3.93
CA HIS A 192 -11.12 -1.58 -4.64
C HIS A 192 -11.57 -2.69 -3.68
N GLY A 193 -11.19 -2.63 -2.41
CA GLY A 193 -11.65 -3.62 -1.45
C GLY A 193 -11.00 -4.98 -1.63
N ASP A 194 -9.75 -5.06 -2.10
CA ASP A 194 -9.07 -6.34 -2.27
C ASP A 194 -7.64 -6.36 -1.77
N ILE A 195 -7.21 -7.51 -1.28
CA ILE A 195 -5.82 -7.79 -0.94
C ILE A 195 -5.26 -8.69 -2.03
N ARG A 196 -4.03 -8.40 -2.47
CA ARG A 196 -3.30 -9.22 -3.43
C ARG A 196 -2.03 -9.77 -2.82
N GLN A 197 -1.73 -11.01 -3.15
CA GLN A 197 -0.49 -11.70 -2.81
C GLN A 197 0.31 -11.91 -4.09
N TYR A 198 1.58 -11.52 -4.08
CA TYR A 198 2.53 -11.69 -5.17
C TYR A 198 3.70 -12.56 -4.72
N ASP A 199 4.07 -13.57 -5.51
CA ASP A 199 5.36 -14.25 -5.40
C ASP A 199 6.47 -13.30 -5.87
N ILE A 200 7.44 -13.06 -4.99
CA ILE A 200 8.60 -12.19 -5.18
C ILE A 200 9.93 -12.94 -5.07
N THR A 201 9.91 -14.27 -5.30
CA THR A 201 11.14 -15.09 -5.40
C THR A 201 12.08 -14.55 -6.49
N ASP A 202 11.50 -14.04 -7.58
CA ASP A 202 12.17 -13.14 -8.54
C ASP A 202 11.61 -11.71 -8.36
N PRO A 203 12.30 -10.84 -7.59
CA PRO A 203 11.82 -9.49 -7.29
C PRO A 203 11.58 -8.63 -8.53
N GLU A 204 12.26 -8.94 -9.65
CA GLU A 204 12.17 -8.18 -10.88
C GLU A 204 10.95 -8.56 -11.74
N ASN A 205 10.38 -9.74 -11.50
CA ASN A 205 9.29 -10.33 -12.29
C ASN A 205 8.26 -10.98 -11.34
N ILE A 206 7.67 -10.17 -10.47
CA ILE A 206 6.71 -10.63 -9.48
C ILE A 206 5.47 -11.25 -10.13
N ARG A 207 4.84 -12.21 -9.46
CA ARG A 207 3.69 -12.95 -10.00
C ARG A 207 2.53 -12.92 -9.03
N LEU A 208 1.36 -12.50 -9.47
CA LEU A 208 0.15 -12.59 -8.65
C LEU A 208 -0.15 -14.07 -8.35
N THR A 209 -0.37 -14.42 -7.08
CA THR A 209 -0.69 -15.79 -6.63
C THR A 209 -2.02 -15.89 -5.90
N GLY A 210 -2.54 -14.76 -5.40
CA GLY A 210 -3.83 -14.73 -4.74
C GLY A 210 -4.46 -13.34 -4.74
N GLN A 211 -5.78 -13.30 -4.72
CA GLN A 211 -6.59 -12.11 -4.57
C GLN A 211 -7.81 -12.46 -3.71
N ILE A 212 -8.16 -11.59 -2.77
CA ILE A 212 -9.37 -11.76 -1.96
C ILE A 212 -10.03 -10.41 -1.73
N PHE A 213 -11.36 -10.36 -1.87
CA PHE A 213 -12.15 -9.15 -1.67
C PHE A 213 -12.67 -9.05 -0.24
N ILE A 214 -12.47 -7.87 0.36
CA ILE A 214 -12.87 -7.48 1.71
C ILE A 214 -13.40 -6.04 1.65
N GLY A 215 -14.72 -5.87 1.59
CA GLY A 215 -15.35 -4.55 1.58
C GLY A 215 -15.00 -3.72 0.33
N GLY A 216 -14.52 -2.50 0.53
CA GLY A 216 -14.20 -1.52 -0.51
C GLY A 216 -15.42 -0.84 -1.10
N SER A 217 -15.24 -0.19 -2.24
CA SER A 217 -16.29 0.60 -2.91
C SER A 217 -16.85 -0.06 -4.16
N ILE A 218 -16.30 -1.19 -4.61
CA ILE A 218 -16.71 -1.82 -5.89
C ILE A 218 -17.69 -2.98 -5.70
N HIS A 219 -18.11 -3.28 -4.47
CA HIS A 219 -19.04 -4.38 -4.21
C HIS A 219 -20.50 -3.99 -4.52
N THR A 220 -21.35 -4.98 -4.73
CA THR A 220 -22.73 -4.82 -5.23
C THR A 220 -23.68 -3.98 -4.36
N GLU A 221 -23.31 -3.68 -3.11
CA GLU A 221 -24.12 -2.86 -2.17
C GLU A 221 -23.49 -1.50 -1.83
N SER A 222 -22.39 -1.12 -2.48
CA SER A 222 -21.72 0.16 -2.21
C SER A 222 -22.51 1.37 -2.74
N GLY A 223 -23.37 1.14 -3.75
CA GLY A 223 -24.04 2.18 -4.51
C GLY A 223 -23.21 2.74 -5.68
N VAL A 224 -21.99 2.22 -5.89
CA VAL A 224 -21.14 2.57 -7.02
C VAL A 224 -21.43 1.65 -8.19
N ASN A 225 -21.65 2.23 -9.37
CA ASN A 225 -21.83 1.50 -10.62
C ASN A 225 -20.50 1.41 -11.39
N ILE A 226 -20.06 0.20 -11.74
CA ILE A 226 -18.81 0.00 -12.50
C ILE A 226 -19.12 0.00 -13.99
N LEU A 227 -18.64 1.02 -14.70
CA LEU A 227 -18.85 1.20 -16.14
C LEU A 227 -17.80 0.45 -16.97
N ASN A 228 -16.55 0.41 -16.48
CA ASN A 228 -15.46 -0.28 -17.13
C ASN A 228 -14.43 -0.78 -16.13
N ASP A 229 -14.10 -2.07 -16.23
CA ASP A 229 -13.03 -2.72 -15.48
C ASP A 229 -12.09 -3.44 -16.46
N LEU A 230 -10.87 -2.94 -16.60
CA LEU A 230 -9.87 -3.51 -17.50
C LEU A 230 -9.46 -4.92 -17.05
N GLU A 231 -9.48 -5.20 -15.75
CA GLU A 231 -9.10 -6.51 -15.21
C GLU A 231 -10.18 -7.56 -15.52
N LEU A 232 -11.46 -7.17 -15.54
CA LEU A 232 -12.56 -8.05 -15.99
C LEU A 232 -12.53 -8.28 -17.51
N LYS A 233 -12.29 -7.23 -18.30
CA LYS A 233 -12.29 -7.33 -19.77
C LYS A 233 -11.17 -8.21 -20.29
N ALA A 234 -9.95 -8.06 -19.77
CA ALA A 234 -8.83 -8.86 -20.24
C ALA A 234 -9.03 -10.37 -20.01
N ARG A 235 -9.79 -10.75 -18.98
CA ARG A 235 -10.15 -12.15 -18.71
C ARG A 235 -11.13 -12.73 -19.73
N LEU A 236 -12.12 -11.96 -20.18
CA LEU A 236 -13.09 -12.43 -21.19
C LEU A 236 -12.40 -12.74 -22.52
N TYR A 237 -11.47 -11.90 -22.95
CA TYR A 237 -10.66 -12.13 -24.15
C TYR A 237 -9.78 -13.38 -24.02
N TRP A 238 -9.26 -13.69 -22.83
CA TRP A 238 -8.48 -14.90 -22.59
C TRP A 238 -9.32 -16.17 -22.65
N VAL A 239 -10.51 -16.21 -22.04
CA VAL A 239 -11.43 -17.35 -22.15
C VAL A 239 -11.78 -17.62 -23.61
N VAL A 240 -12.04 -16.55 -24.39
CA VAL A 240 -12.30 -16.67 -25.83
C VAL A 240 -11.06 -17.15 -26.60
N ALA A 241 -9.87 -16.64 -26.32
CA ALA A 241 -8.64 -17.07 -26.99
C ALA A 241 -8.27 -18.53 -26.71
N VAL A 242 -8.53 -19.04 -25.51
CA VAL A 242 -8.34 -20.46 -25.14
C VAL A 242 -9.35 -21.35 -25.86
N LEU A 243 -10.60 -20.90 -26.00
CA LEU A 243 -11.67 -21.69 -26.63
C LEU A 243 -11.66 -21.64 -28.17
N PHE A 244 -11.17 -20.55 -28.78
CA PHE A 244 -11.30 -20.28 -30.21
C PHE A 244 -9.98 -19.99 -30.94
N GLY A 245 -8.84 -20.04 -30.25
CA GLY A 245 -7.51 -19.80 -30.82
C GLY A 245 -7.07 -18.32 -30.77
N PRO A 246 -5.74 -18.05 -30.81
CA PRO A 246 -5.21 -16.71 -30.65
C PRO A 246 -5.54 -15.80 -31.84
N CYS A 247 -6.14 -14.64 -31.58
CA CYS A 247 -6.23 -13.56 -32.54
C CYS A 247 -5.00 -12.65 -32.39
N ASN A 248 -4.31 -12.34 -33.50
CA ASN A 248 -3.06 -11.57 -33.52
C ASN A 248 -3.26 -10.15 -32.93
N ILE A 249 -2.84 -9.93 -31.69
CA ILE A 249 -2.68 -8.59 -31.11
C ILE A 249 -1.27 -8.53 -30.48
N HIS A 250 -0.40 -7.74 -31.11
CA HIS A 250 1.05 -7.70 -30.88
C HIS A 250 1.52 -6.57 -29.95
N SER A 251 0.66 -6.05 -29.09
CA SER A 251 1.03 -5.16 -27.97
C SER A 251 0.41 -5.75 -26.70
N TYR A 252 1.06 -5.59 -25.54
CA TYR A 252 0.65 -6.08 -24.21
C TYR A 252 1.26 -7.37 -23.65
N GLU A 253 2.48 -7.78 -24.05
CA GLU A 253 3.17 -8.90 -23.36
C GLU A 253 3.44 -8.66 -21.87
N TYR A 254 3.54 -7.40 -21.43
CA TYR A 254 3.73 -7.05 -20.02
C TYR A 254 2.43 -7.13 -19.18
N GLU A 255 1.29 -6.65 -19.72
CA GLU A 255 -0.01 -6.80 -19.04
C GLU A 255 -0.48 -8.26 -19.04
N ARG A 256 -0.05 -9.04 -20.03
CA ARG A 256 -0.39 -10.46 -20.20
C ARG A 256 -0.02 -11.33 -19.00
N ASN A 257 1.07 -11.03 -18.30
CA ASN A 257 1.53 -11.83 -17.15
C ASN A 257 0.91 -11.41 -15.80
N LEU A 258 0.41 -10.17 -15.69
CA LEU A 258 -0.26 -9.67 -14.47
C LEU A 258 -1.70 -10.20 -14.31
N LEU A 259 -2.35 -10.55 -15.43
CA LEU A 259 -3.77 -10.87 -15.47
C LEU A 259 -4.10 -12.36 -15.31
N LEU A 260 -3.14 -13.27 -15.51
CA LEU A 260 -3.36 -14.71 -15.64
C LEU A 260 -3.73 -15.45 -14.32
N ASN A 261 -3.50 -14.85 -13.15
CA ASN A 261 -3.71 -15.52 -11.85
C ASN A 261 -4.73 -14.82 -10.94
N SER A 262 -5.55 -13.94 -11.50
CA SER A 262 -6.53 -13.16 -10.75
C SER A 262 -7.91 -13.88 -10.78
N SER A 263 -8.48 -14.15 -9.61
CA SER A 263 -9.66 -15.04 -9.42
C SER A 263 -10.92 -14.58 -10.17
N ASN A 264 -11.54 -15.52 -10.91
CA ASN A 264 -12.89 -15.72 -11.50
C ASN A 264 -14.03 -14.66 -11.44
N LEU A 265 -13.82 -13.41 -11.08
CA LEU A 265 -14.90 -12.41 -11.16
C LEU A 265 -15.23 -12.11 -12.64
N GLN A 266 -16.50 -12.31 -13.00
CA GLN A 266 -17.15 -11.83 -14.22
C GLN A 266 -18.06 -10.62 -13.93
N GLU A 267 -18.36 -10.38 -12.65
CA GLU A 267 -19.26 -9.35 -12.12
C GLU A 267 -18.59 -8.67 -10.90
N PRO A 268 -19.06 -7.48 -10.48
CA PRO A 268 -18.61 -6.86 -9.24
C PRO A 268 -18.71 -7.81 -8.04
N PRO A 269 -17.79 -7.76 -7.07
CA PRO A 269 -17.83 -8.66 -5.91
C PRO A 269 -19.09 -8.43 -5.07
N ALA A 270 -19.62 -9.48 -4.44
CA ALA A 270 -20.70 -9.34 -3.48
C ALA A 270 -20.23 -8.55 -2.25
N ALA A 271 -21.15 -7.84 -1.59
CA ALA A 271 -20.88 -7.26 -0.28
C ALA A 271 -20.47 -8.36 0.72
N LEU A 272 -19.41 -8.12 1.49
CA LEU A 272 -18.92 -9.10 2.44
C LEU A 272 -19.71 -9.02 3.75
N TYR A 273 -20.18 -10.17 4.23
CA TYR A 273 -20.77 -10.35 5.54
C TYR A 273 -19.99 -11.40 6.32
N VAL A 274 -19.61 -11.09 7.56
CA VAL A 274 -18.95 -12.04 8.47
C VAL A 274 -19.73 -12.04 9.77
N LYS A 275 -20.14 -13.23 10.23
CA LYS A 275 -20.99 -13.38 11.43
C LYS A 275 -22.24 -12.48 11.43
N GLY A 276 -22.85 -12.30 10.25
CA GLY A 276 -24.05 -11.49 10.06
C GLY A 276 -23.81 -9.97 10.03
N LYS A 277 -22.57 -9.50 10.19
CA LYS A 277 -22.20 -8.09 10.07
C LYS A 277 -21.66 -7.79 8.67
N ARG A 278 -22.21 -6.77 8.01
CA ARG A 278 -21.63 -6.21 6.78
C ARG A 278 -20.29 -5.55 7.10
N ILE A 279 -19.28 -5.84 6.30
CA ILE A 279 -17.96 -5.21 6.43
C ILE A 279 -17.98 -3.86 5.71
N GLU A 280 -17.75 -2.79 6.47
CA GLU A 280 -17.59 -1.42 5.96
C GLU A 280 -16.10 -1.05 5.90
N GLY A 281 -15.75 -0.10 5.04
CA GLY A 281 -14.34 0.21 4.74
C GLY A 281 -13.75 -0.74 3.71
N GLY A 282 -12.46 -0.60 3.42
CA GLY A 282 -11.68 -1.53 2.60
C GLY A 282 -10.46 -2.05 3.36
N PRO A 283 -9.71 -3.03 2.83
CA PRO A 283 -8.54 -3.54 3.51
C PRO A 283 -7.48 -2.44 3.59
N GLN A 284 -6.92 -2.22 4.78
CA GLN A 284 -5.93 -1.17 5.02
C GLN A 284 -4.65 -1.77 5.61
N MET A 285 -4.40 -1.68 6.92
CA MET A 285 -3.17 -2.25 7.50
C MET A 285 -3.26 -3.77 7.46
N LEU A 286 -2.16 -4.37 7.03
CA LEU A 286 -1.95 -5.80 6.97
C LEU A 286 -0.94 -6.19 8.04
N GLN A 287 -1.13 -7.37 8.64
CA GLN A 287 -0.11 -7.94 9.51
C GLN A 287 -0.08 -9.46 9.36
N LEU A 288 1.05 -9.98 8.89
CA LEU A 288 1.24 -11.41 8.68
C LEU A 288 1.86 -12.06 9.92
N SER A 289 1.36 -13.23 10.29
CA SER A 289 1.99 -14.06 11.31
C SER A 289 3.38 -14.52 10.87
N LEU A 290 4.28 -14.73 11.83
CA LEU A 290 5.67 -15.14 11.55
C LEU A 290 5.81 -16.45 10.75
N ASP A 291 4.85 -17.38 10.89
CA ASP A 291 4.79 -18.63 10.11
C ASP A 291 4.18 -18.45 8.70
N GLY A 292 3.76 -17.22 8.35
CA GLY A 292 3.18 -16.88 7.06
C GLY A 292 1.78 -17.45 6.82
N LYS A 293 1.07 -17.91 7.86
CA LYS A 293 -0.21 -18.62 7.72
C LYS A 293 -1.47 -17.79 7.97
N ARG A 294 -1.34 -16.66 8.67
CA ARG A 294 -2.47 -15.84 9.09
C ARG A 294 -2.17 -14.39 8.77
N LEU A 295 -2.93 -13.82 7.85
CA LEU A 295 -2.87 -12.41 7.51
C LEU A 295 -4.05 -11.69 8.17
N TYR A 296 -3.74 -10.83 9.13
CA TYR A 296 -4.74 -9.97 9.76
C TYR A 296 -4.87 -8.67 8.98
N VAL A 297 -6.08 -8.15 8.90
CA VAL A 297 -6.38 -6.91 8.19
C VAL A 297 -7.34 -6.04 8.98
N THR A 298 -7.05 -4.74 9.07
CA THR A 298 -7.97 -3.70 9.56
C THR A 298 -8.50 -2.84 8.42
N THR A 299 -9.54 -2.03 8.67
CA THR A 299 -10.27 -1.33 7.60
C THR A 299 -10.14 0.20 7.54
N SER A 300 -9.53 0.83 8.55
CA SER A 300 -9.41 2.29 8.64
C SER A 300 -8.04 2.79 8.15
N LEU A 301 -8.04 3.84 7.34
CA LEU A 301 -6.82 4.50 6.83
C LEU A 301 -6.48 5.74 7.65
N TYR A 302 -7.36 6.73 7.59
CA TYR A 302 -7.15 8.02 8.20
C TYR A 302 -8.52 8.67 8.34
N ARG A 303 -8.88 9.10 9.55
CA ARG A 303 -10.26 9.45 9.92
C ARG A 303 -10.99 10.32 8.89
N GLN A 304 -10.35 11.37 8.38
CA GLN A 304 -10.98 12.29 7.44
C GLN A 304 -11.23 11.64 6.07
N TRP A 305 -10.34 10.74 5.64
CA TRP A 305 -10.53 9.97 4.42
C TRP A 305 -11.56 8.87 4.64
N ASP A 306 -11.54 8.20 5.79
CA ASP A 306 -12.56 7.21 6.19
C ASP A 306 -13.96 7.82 6.17
N GLU A 307 -14.14 9.04 6.71
CA GLU A 307 -15.41 9.75 6.71
C GLU A 307 -15.87 10.12 5.29
N GLN A 308 -14.95 10.49 4.40
CA GLN A 308 -15.26 10.84 3.02
C GLN A 308 -15.62 9.62 2.17
N PHE A 309 -14.84 8.54 2.26
CA PHE A 309 -14.99 7.37 1.37
C PHE A 309 -15.87 6.28 1.97
N TYR A 310 -15.91 6.15 3.29
CA TYR A 310 -16.67 5.13 4.03
C TYR A 310 -17.46 5.71 5.21
N PRO A 311 -18.37 6.68 5.00
CA PRO A 311 -19.09 7.37 6.08
C PRO A 311 -19.92 6.43 6.98
N LYS A 312 -20.30 5.25 6.49
CA LYS A 312 -20.98 4.22 7.29
C LYS A 312 -20.05 3.58 8.33
N MET A 313 -18.76 3.40 8.01
CA MET A 313 -17.75 2.85 8.93
C MET A 313 -17.60 3.74 10.17
N MET A 314 -17.76 5.06 10.02
CA MET A 314 -17.74 6.02 11.13
C MET A 314 -18.83 5.77 12.18
N LYS A 315 -19.89 5.04 11.82
CA LYS A 315 -20.99 4.66 12.72
C LYS A 315 -20.81 3.26 13.28
N THR A 316 -20.29 2.34 12.48
CA THR A 316 -20.16 0.91 12.85
C THR A 316 -18.84 0.55 13.51
N GLY A 317 -17.85 1.44 13.44
CA GLY A 317 -16.45 1.18 13.77
C GLY A 317 -15.75 0.36 12.70
N ALA A 318 -14.42 0.38 12.74
CA ALA A 318 -13.60 -0.51 11.94
C ALA A 318 -13.70 -1.95 12.45
N VAL A 319 -13.19 -2.89 11.66
CA VAL A 319 -13.09 -4.29 12.04
C VAL A 319 -11.67 -4.79 11.84
N MET A 320 -11.34 -5.92 12.47
CA MET A 320 -10.20 -6.74 12.11
C MET A 320 -10.68 -8.12 11.68
N LEU A 321 -10.18 -8.58 10.54
CA LEU A 321 -10.46 -9.88 9.95
C LEU A 321 -9.17 -10.71 9.90
N CYS A 322 -9.31 -12.03 9.74
CA CYS A 322 -8.18 -12.93 9.53
C CYS A 322 -8.36 -13.66 8.20
N ILE A 323 -7.28 -13.77 7.44
CA ILE A 323 -7.18 -14.52 6.21
C ILE A 323 -6.20 -15.67 6.44
N ASP A 324 -6.63 -16.88 6.13
CA ASP A 324 -5.77 -18.06 6.14
C ASP A 324 -4.99 -18.11 4.83
N VAL A 325 -3.68 -18.33 4.93
CA VAL A 325 -2.73 -18.33 3.81
C VAL A 325 -2.19 -19.74 3.58
N GLY A 326 -2.32 -20.23 2.34
CA GLY A 326 -1.86 -21.56 1.94
C GLY A 326 -0.33 -21.67 1.78
N ASP A 327 0.21 -22.89 1.89
CA ASP A 327 1.66 -23.18 1.74
C ASP A 327 2.26 -22.72 0.40
N ASN A 328 1.46 -22.79 -0.67
CA ASN A 328 1.86 -22.40 -2.03
C ASN A 328 1.34 -21.03 -2.44
N GLY A 329 0.96 -20.21 -1.46
CA GLY A 329 0.16 -19.02 -1.69
C GLY A 329 -1.33 -19.34 -1.74
N GLY A 330 -2.12 -18.32 -2.08
CA GLY A 330 -3.57 -18.36 -1.99
C GLY A 330 -4.07 -17.90 -0.62
N MET A 331 -5.24 -17.27 -0.64
CA MET A 331 -5.83 -16.58 0.51
C MET A 331 -7.29 -16.99 0.64
N THR A 332 -7.74 -17.31 1.84
CA THR A 332 -9.15 -17.61 2.14
C THR A 332 -9.56 -16.90 3.40
N LEU A 333 -10.75 -16.31 3.41
CA LEU A 333 -11.27 -15.61 4.58
C LEU A 333 -11.56 -16.61 5.71
N ASN A 334 -11.04 -16.34 6.91
CA ASN A 334 -11.41 -17.08 8.09
C ASN A 334 -12.71 -16.51 8.67
N GLU A 335 -13.85 -17.06 8.23
CA GLU A 335 -15.19 -16.61 8.63
C GLU A 335 -15.48 -16.76 10.14
N ASN A 336 -14.65 -17.53 10.86
CA ASN A 336 -14.75 -17.69 12.31
C ASN A 336 -14.09 -16.54 13.09
N PHE A 337 -13.32 -15.67 12.43
CA PHE A 337 -12.64 -14.55 13.04
C PHE A 337 -13.21 -13.20 12.58
N LEU A 338 -13.74 -12.44 13.53
CA LEU A 338 -14.13 -11.05 13.35
C LEU A 338 -13.95 -10.35 14.69
N PHE A 339 -13.15 -9.29 14.70
CA PHE A 339 -13.05 -8.40 15.84
C PHE A 339 -13.65 -7.05 15.48
N GLU A 340 -14.56 -6.57 16.31
CA GLU A 340 -15.35 -5.37 16.03
C GLU A 340 -14.94 -4.23 16.95
N PHE A 341 -14.14 -3.28 16.45
CA PHE A 341 -13.72 -2.11 17.23
C PHE A 341 -14.89 -1.21 17.61
N GLY A 342 -15.99 -1.25 16.84
CA GLY A 342 -17.22 -0.53 17.14
C GLY A 342 -18.00 -1.07 18.35
N ALA A 343 -17.74 -2.31 18.79
CA ALA A 343 -18.41 -2.92 19.94
C ALA A 343 -17.72 -2.61 21.28
N ILE A 344 -16.55 -1.98 21.25
CA ILE A 344 -15.81 -1.58 22.45
C ILE A 344 -16.50 -0.36 23.09
N GLU A 345 -16.69 -0.38 24.40
CA GLU A 345 -17.24 0.73 25.17
C GLU A 345 -16.44 2.02 24.91
N GLY A 346 -17.13 3.13 24.61
CA GLY A 346 -16.52 4.41 24.25
C GLY A 346 -16.22 4.59 22.75
N GLY A 347 -16.52 3.59 21.92
CA GLY A 347 -16.40 3.66 20.47
C GLY A 347 -17.49 4.48 19.75
N PRO A 348 -17.58 4.38 18.42
CA PRO A 348 -16.87 3.43 17.57
C PRO A 348 -15.39 3.79 17.37
N TYR A 349 -14.50 2.80 17.57
CA TYR A 349 -13.07 2.95 17.30
C TYR A 349 -12.73 2.53 15.87
N LEU A 350 -11.64 3.10 15.36
CA LEU A 350 -11.09 2.86 14.03
C LEU A 350 -9.72 2.20 14.17
N GLY A 351 -9.70 0.88 14.32
CA GLY A 351 -8.46 0.10 14.38
C GLY A 351 -7.63 0.29 13.12
N HIS A 352 -6.33 0.56 13.30
CA HIS A 352 -5.38 0.86 12.24
C HIS A 352 -4.26 -0.19 12.25
N GLU A 353 -3.08 0.14 12.77
CA GLU A 353 -1.93 -0.76 12.81
C GLU A 353 -2.02 -1.82 13.92
N MET A 354 -1.46 -3.00 13.64
CA MET A 354 -1.43 -4.15 14.53
C MET A 354 0.02 -4.52 14.81
N ARG A 355 0.36 -4.87 16.05
CA ARG A 355 1.71 -5.33 16.41
C ARG A 355 1.62 -6.61 17.24
N TYR A 356 2.46 -7.59 16.91
CA TYR A 356 2.48 -8.84 17.66
C TYR A 356 3.32 -8.72 18.93
N PRO A 357 2.88 -9.32 20.05
CA PRO A 357 3.74 -9.47 21.22
C PRO A 357 4.98 -10.32 20.86
N GLY A 358 6.15 -9.68 20.80
CA GLY A 358 7.43 -10.34 20.48
C GLY A 358 7.97 -10.10 19.07
N GLY A 359 7.34 -9.24 18.28
CA GLY A 359 7.80 -8.85 16.96
C GLY A 359 7.05 -9.54 15.81
N ASP A 360 7.08 -8.89 14.65
CA ASP A 360 6.37 -9.26 13.43
C ASP A 360 7.14 -8.80 12.17
N CYS A 361 6.61 -9.12 11.00
CA CYS A 361 7.25 -8.82 9.72
C CYS A 361 7.32 -7.33 9.37
N THR A 362 6.86 -6.42 10.23
CA THR A 362 6.94 -4.96 10.04
C THR A 362 7.53 -4.21 11.24
N SER A 363 7.91 -4.91 12.30
CA SER A 363 8.57 -4.32 13.48
C SER A 363 10.07 -4.53 13.54
N ASP A 364 10.54 -5.67 13.04
CA ASP A 364 11.91 -6.13 13.27
C ASP A 364 12.77 -6.02 12.02
N ILE A 365 14.06 -5.75 12.23
CA ILE A 365 15.09 -5.69 11.19
C ILE A 365 16.25 -6.58 11.66
N TRP A 366 16.69 -7.49 10.80
CA TRP A 366 17.76 -8.43 11.10
C TRP A 366 19.12 -7.85 10.70
N ILE A 367 20.15 -8.14 11.51
CA ILE A 367 21.52 -7.60 11.35
C ILE A 367 22.52 -8.72 11.19
#